data_AF-A0A2G2L7Z3-F1
#
_entry.id   AF-A0A2G2L7Z3-F1
#
_cell.length_a   1.000
_cell.length_b   1.000
_cell.length_c   1.000
_cell.angle_alpha   90.00
_cell.angle_beta   90.00
_cell.angle_gamma   90.00
#
_symmetry.space_group_name_H-M   'P 1'
#
loop_
_entity.id
_entity.type
_entity.pdbx_description
1 polymer ?
#
loop_
_entity_poly.entity_id
_entity_poly.type
_entity_poly.pdbx_seq_one_letter_code
_entity_poly.pdbx_strand_id
1 'polypeptide(L)'
;MINKLVVAILFLILFAPNSKAGDFQSAAGIGFQYGIVGGQFSYKEDLTKYYLSLGMFGGGIGFKRALEKDSKHAFGAIFVEATTFVSDHRFAGLTYNYHFNGFTDAGWVVGVSAGRIWYVNNLSPDVNDDKYEYGATINIGYQFWGL
;
A
#
# COMPACT_ATOMS: atom_id res chain seq x y z
N MET A 1 -31.57 -1.94 22.77
CA MET A 1 -30.82 -0.75 22.33
C MET A 1 -29.98 -1.15 21.13
N ILE A 2 -30.35 -0.73 19.91
CA ILE A 2 -29.52 -0.98 18.73
C ILE A 2 -28.24 -0.18 18.90
N ASN A 3 -27.09 -0.87 18.85
CA ASN A 3 -25.79 -0.24 19.04
C ASN A 3 -25.58 0.79 17.92
N LYS A 4 -25.20 2.03 18.27
CA LYS A 4 -24.97 3.12 17.29
C LYS A 4 -23.98 2.71 16.20
N LEU A 5 -23.08 1.77 16.54
CA LEU A 5 -22.12 1.13 15.64
C LEU A 5 -22.79 0.29 14.54
N VAL A 6 -23.87 -0.43 14.85
CA VAL A 6 -24.63 -1.25 13.88
C VAL A 6 -25.40 -0.36 12.91
N VAL A 7 -25.98 0.75 13.40
CA VAL A 7 -26.67 1.72 12.53
C VAL A 7 -25.67 2.41 11.59
N ALA A 8 -24.47 2.76 12.08
CA ALA A 8 -23.42 3.35 11.26
C ALA A 8 -22.92 2.40 10.16
N ILE A 9 -22.78 1.11 10.46
CA ILE A 9 -22.38 0.08 9.47
C ILE A 9 -23.47 -0.11 8.40
N LEU A 10 -24.75 -0.18 8.80
CA LEU A 10 -25.86 -0.28 7.84
C LEU A 10 -25.97 0.97 6.95
N PHE A 11 -25.69 2.16 7.50
CA PHE A 11 -25.69 3.40 6.73
C PHE A 11 -24.54 3.43 5.70
N LEU A 12 -23.36 2.91 6.05
CA LEU A 12 -22.22 2.84 5.13
C LEU A 12 -22.49 1.94 3.91
N ILE A 13 -23.24 0.85 4.09
CA ILE A 13 -23.58 -0.10 3.02
C ILE A 13 -24.60 0.51 2.04
N LEU A 14 -25.50 1.36 2.52
CA LEU A 14 -26.54 2.01 1.71
C LEU A 14 -26.02 3.18 0.86
N PHE A 15 -24.80 3.67 1.12
CA PHE A 15 -24.13 4.72 0.34
C PHE A 15 -23.10 4.18 -0.65
N ALA A 16 -23.08 2.87 -0.95
CA ALA A 16 -22.23 2.33 -2.00
C ALA A 16 -22.59 2.97 -3.36
N PRO A 17 -21.69 3.75 -3.98
CA PRO A 17 -21.98 4.36 -5.28
C PRO A 17 -22.14 3.28 -6.36
N ASN A 18 -23.02 3.56 -7.33
CA ASN A 18 -23.31 2.71 -8.48
C ASN A 18 -22.02 2.26 -9.19
N SER A 19 -21.82 0.95 -9.25
CA SER A 19 -20.58 0.31 -9.70
C SER A 19 -20.21 0.66 -11.14
N LYS A 20 -19.08 1.34 -11.33
CA LYS A 20 -18.14 0.91 -12.37
C LYS A 20 -17.46 -0.35 -11.87
N ALA A 21 -17.36 -1.38 -12.70
CA ALA A 21 -16.61 -2.57 -12.36
C ALA A 21 -15.16 -2.17 -12.10
N GLY A 22 -14.73 -2.24 -10.85
CA GLY A 22 -13.33 -2.08 -10.49
C GLY A 22 -12.58 -3.36 -10.83
N ASP A 23 -11.35 -3.22 -11.30
CA ASP A 23 -10.52 -4.35 -11.73
C ASP A 23 -9.56 -4.73 -10.61
N PHE A 24 -9.38 -6.03 -10.37
CA PHE A 24 -8.32 -6.51 -9.50
C PHE A 24 -7.02 -6.64 -10.28
N GLN A 25 -5.90 -6.28 -9.65
CA GLN A 25 -4.57 -6.42 -10.24
C GLN A 25 -3.59 -6.94 -9.21
N SER A 26 -2.70 -7.83 -9.65
CA SER A 26 -1.59 -8.32 -8.84
C SER A 26 -0.26 -7.75 -9.32
N ALA A 27 0.72 -7.72 -8.45
CA ALA A 27 2.11 -7.41 -8.77
C ALA A 27 3.04 -8.18 -7.85
N ALA A 28 4.30 -8.34 -8.25
CA ALA A 28 5.36 -8.89 -7.42
C ALA A 28 6.61 -8.03 -7.53
N GLY A 29 7.42 -7.96 -6.48
CA GLY A 29 8.58 -7.08 -6.48
C GLY A 29 9.36 -7.06 -5.18
N ILE A 30 10.26 -6.08 -5.13
CA ILE A 30 11.11 -5.77 -3.99
C ILE A 30 10.89 -4.33 -3.54
N GLY A 31 11.03 -4.08 -2.24
CA GLY A 31 10.80 -2.79 -1.61
C GLY A 31 9.59 -2.80 -0.66
N PHE A 32 9.36 -1.67 0.02
CA PHE A 32 8.32 -1.55 1.03
C PHE A 32 6.90 -1.74 0.46
N GLN A 33 6.67 -1.37 -0.80
CA GLN A 33 5.39 -1.63 -1.49
C GLN A 33 5.09 -3.11 -1.74
N TYR A 34 6.05 -4.01 -1.47
CA TYR A 34 5.95 -5.46 -1.69
C TYR A 34 6.29 -6.29 -0.45
N GLY A 35 6.31 -5.70 0.75
CA GLY A 35 6.71 -6.42 1.98
C GLY A 35 8.20 -6.84 1.96
N ILE A 36 9.06 -5.93 1.48
CA ILE A 36 10.49 -6.12 1.19
C ILE A 36 10.76 -7.00 -0.02
N VAL A 37 10.25 -8.23 -0.04
CA VAL A 37 10.25 -9.13 -1.20
C VAL A 37 8.94 -9.90 -1.16
N GLY A 38 8.08 -9.72 -2.15
CA GLY A 38 6.74 -10.30 -2.09
C GLY A 38 5.80 -9.82 -3.18
N GLY A 39 4.51 -9.86 -2.85
CA GLY A 39 3.40 -9.58 -3.74
C GLY A 39 2.53 -8.42 -3.27
N GLN A 40 1.80 -7.86 -4.23
CA GLN A 40 0.79 -6.84 -4.03
C GLN A 40 -0.51 -7.32 -4.70
N PHE A 41 -1.63 -7.12 -4.02
CA PHE A 41 -2.97 -7.29 -4.57
C PHE A 41 -3.70 -5.94 -4.48
N SER A 42 -4.27 -5.49 -5.59
CA SER A 42 -4.84 -4.16 -5.73
C SER A 42 -6.25 -4.21 -6.29
N TYR A 43 -7.12 -3.34 -5.79
CA TYR A 43 -8.40 -3.00 -6.38
C TYR A 43 -8.29 -1.64 -7.07
N LYS A 44 -8.59 -1.58 -8.36
CA LYS A 44 -8.53 -0.36 -9.18
C LYS A 44 -9.92 0.24 -9.35
N GLU A 45 -10.05 1.50 -8.97
CA GLU A 45 -11.22 2.35 -9.21
C GLU A 45 -10.80 3.61 -9.97
N ASP A 46 -11.23 3.71 -11.23
CA ASP A 46 -10.82 4.75 -12.18
C ASP A 46 -9.28 4.89 -12.26
N LEU A 47 -8.74 6.01 -11.76
CA LEU A 47 -7.31 6.34 -11.77
C LEU A 47 -6.61 6.00 -10.45
N THR A 48 -7.30 5.34 -9.51
CA THR A 48 -6.77 5.02 -8.18
C THR A 48 -6.71 3.51 -7.99
N LYS A 49 -5.64 3.03 -7.34
CA LYS A 49 -5.49 1.66 -6.89
C LYS A 49 -5.31 1.64 -5.40
N TYR A 50 -6.18 0.94 -4.69
CA TYR A 50 -6.00 0.59 -3.28
C TYR A 50 -5.38 -0.79 -3.22
N TYR A 51 -4.41 -1.01 -2.35
CA TYR A 51 -3.67 -2.27 -2.35
C TYR A 51 -3.28 -2.75 -0.97
N LEU A 52 -3.13 -4.06 -0.89
CA LEU A 52 -2.48 -4.77 0.20
C LEU A 52 -1.23 -5.45 -0.36
N SER A 53 -0.16 -5.48 0.43
CA SER A 53 1.09 -6.17 0.10
C SER A 53 1.46 -7.14 1.19
N LEU A 54 2.03 -8.27 0.80
CA LEU A 54 2.55 -9.28 1.70
C LEU A 54 3.86 -9.82 1.15
N GLY A 55 4.89 -9.87 1.99
CA GLY A 55 6.21 -10.35 1.62
C GLY A 55 6.92 -11.03 2.78
N MET A 56 8.13 -11.50 2.50
CA MET A 56 8.93 -12.32 3.42
C MET A 56 9.20 -11.67 4.77
N PHE A 57 9.26 -10.34 4.82
CA PHE A 57 9.64 -9.57 6.02
C PHE A 57 8.59 -8.52 6.40
N GLY A 58 7.36 -8.62 5.89
CA GLY A 58 6.33 -7.66 6.27
C GLY A 58 5.11 -7.65 5.37
N GLY A 59 4.15 -6.82 5.77
CA GLY A 59 2.93 -6.54 5.02
C GLY A 59 2.64 -5.05 5.02
N GLY A 60 1.73 -4.63 4.15
CA GLY A 60 1.39 -3.22 4.05
C GLY A 60 0.08 -2.98 3.34
N ILE A 61 -0.41 -1.75 3.50
CA ILE A 61 -1.58 -1.24 2.79
C ILE A 61 -1.25 0.13 2.24
N GLY A 62 -1.85 0.47 1.10
CA GLY A 62 -1.65 1.78 0.53
C GLY A 62 -2.60 2.08 -0.60
N PHE A 63 -2.40 3.26 -1.20
CA PHE A 63 -3.05 3.62 -2.44
C PHE A 63 -2.05 4.32 -3.37
N LYS A 64 -2.34 4.27 -4.66
CA LYS A 64 -1.63 5.02 -5.71
C LYS A 64 -2.62 5.54 -6.73
N ARG A 65 -2.39 6.74 -7.23
CA ARG A 65 -3.26 7.44 -8.16
C ARG A 65 -2.47 7.99 -9.34
N ALA A 66 -2.96 7.73 -10.54
CA ALA A 66 -2.52 8.38 -11.77
C ALA A 66 -3.28 9.70 -11.99
N LEU A 67 -2.67 10.64 -12.70
CA LEU A 67 -3.32 11.91 -13.06
C LEU A 67 -4.27 11.76 -14.24
N GLU A 68 -4.03 10.76 -15.10
CA GLU A 68 -4.77 10.49 -16.33
C GLU A 68 -4.71 8.99 -16.68
N LYS A 69 -5.58 8.54 -17.60
CA LYS A 69 -5.83 7.12 -17.88
C LYS A 69 -4.58 6.35 -18.31
N ASP A 70 -3.74 6.99 -19.13
CA ASP A 70 -2.55 6.37 -19.72
C ASP A 70 -1.25 6.90 -19.07
N SER A 71 -1.38 7.51 -17.88
CA SER A 71 -0.22 8.09 -17.21
C SER A 71 0.80 7.00 -16.87
N LYS A 72 2.08 7.31 -17.12
CA LYS A 72 3.19 6.52 -16.60
C LYS A 72 3.53 6.86 -15.17
N HIS A 73 2.94 7.92 -14.61
CA HIS A 73 3.27 8.44 -13.29
C HIS A 73 2.12 8.21 -12.32
N ALA A 74 2.44 7.70 -11.14
CA ALA A 74 1.48 7.55 -10.07
C ALA A 74 2.05 8.01 -8.73
N PHE A 75 1.21 8.68 -7.94
CA PHE A 75 1.55 9.19 -6.61
C PHE A 75 0.64 8.53 -5.58
N GLY A 76 1.13 8.34 -4.37
CA GLY A 76 0.36 7.61 -3.37
C GLY A 76 0.90 7.75 -1.96
N ALA A 77 0.35 6.91 -1.10
CA ALA A 77 0.81 6.72 0.26
C ALA A 77 0.78 5.24 0.62
N ILE A 78 1.61 4.87 1.57
CA ILE A 78 1.72 3.51 2.07
C ILE A 78 1.92 3.52 3.58
N PHE A 79 1.35 2.51 4.24
CA PHE A 79 1.69 2.07 5.57
C PHE A 79 2.21 0.62 5.51
N VAL A 80 3.35 0.35 6.13
CA VAL A 80 4.00 -0.97 6.14
C VAL A 80 4.33 -1.34 7.57
N GLU A 81 4.08 -2.60 7.92
CA GLU A 81 4.65 -3.25 9.09
C GLU A 81 5.65 -4.29 8.60
N ALA A 82 6.89 -4.17 9.03
CA ALA A 82 7.98 -5.06 8.67
C ALA A 82 8.57 -5.69 9.93
N THR A 83 8.81 -6.99 9.88
CA THR A 83 9.43 -7.76 10.97
C THR A 83 10.82 -8.18 10.54
N THR A 84 11.80 -7.86 11.38
CA THR A 84 13.15 -8.42 11.29
C THR A 84 13.40 -9.37 12.46
N PHE A 85 14.51 -10.11 12.44
CA PHE A 85 14.87 -11.01 13.54
C PHE A 85 15.09 -10.29 14.89
N VAL A 86 15.27 -8.97 14.89
CA VAL A 86 15.70 -8.19 16.07
C VAL A 86 14.62 -7.19 16.51
N SER A 87 13.81 -6.68 15.59
CA SER A 87 12.78 -5.68 15.88
C SER A 87 11.71 -5.61 14.80
N ASP A 88 10.52 -5.18 15.21
CA ASP A 88 9.46 -4.77 14.29
C ASP A 88 9.62 -3.28 13.96
N HIS A 89 9.33 -2.94 12.71
CA HIS A 89 9.38 -1.59 12.21
C HIS A 89 8.08 -1.24 11.50
N ARG A 90 7.62 -0.01 11.71
CA ARG A 90 6.51 0.54 10.94
C ARG A 90 7.03 1.64 10.03
N PHE A 91 6.49 1.73 8.83
CA PHE A 91 6.78 2.82 7.91
C PHE A 91 5.49 3.43 7.40
N ALA A 92 5.40 4.76 7.37
CA ALA A 92 4.35 5.46 6.66
C ALA A 92 4.98 6.56 5.82
N GLY A 93 4.61 6.60 4.54
CA GLY A 93 5.23 7.53 3.62
C GLY A 93 4.43 7.77 2.36
N LEU A 94 4.90 8.74 1.60
CA LEU A 94 4.43 9.02 0.26
C LEU A 94 5.18 8.15 -0.73
N THR A 95 4.52 7.83 -1.84
CA THR A 95 5.09 7.03 -2.91
C THR A 95 4.99 7.77 -4.25
N TYR A 96 5.99 7.55 -5.08
CA TYR A 96 5.98 7.90 -6.49
C TYR A 96 6.38 6.65 -7.29
N ASN A 97 5.65 6.35 -8.36
CA ASN A 97 5.86 5.17 -9.18
C ASN A 97 5.84 5.55 -10.67
N TYR A 98 6.81 5.02 -11.40
CA TYR A 98 6.89 5.09 -12.85
C TYR A 98 6.56 3.72 -13.46
N HIS A 99 5.50 3.67 -14.25
CA HIS A 99 5.01 2.50 -14.96
C HIS A 99 5.46 2.56 -16.43
N PHE A 100 6.32 1.64 -16.85
CA PHE A 100 6.90 1.69 -18.20
C PHE A 100 5.85 1.57 -19.31
N ASN A 101 4.81 0.77 -19.05
CA ASN A 101 3.74 0.46 -19.99
C ASN A 101 2.44 1.25 -19.70
N GLY A 102 2.43 2.14 -18.70
CA GLY A 102 1.22 2.85 -18.26
C GLY A 102 0.63 2.31 -16.97
N PHE A 103 -0.15 3.14 -16.27
CA PHE A 103 -0.65 2.84 -14.93
C PHE A 103 -1.48 1.56 -14.88
N THR A 104 -2.31 1.29 -15.89
CA THR A 104 -3.25 0.15 -15.90
C THR A 104 -2.66 -1.15 -16.40
N ASP A 105 -1.55 -1.09 -17.11
CA ASP A 105 -1.10 -2.18 -17.98
C ASP A 105 -0.04 -3.04 -17.31
N ALA A 106 0.10 -4.28 -17.79
CA ALA A 106 1.16 -5.15 -17.27
C ALA A 106 2.54 -4.63 -17.69
N GLY A 107 3.50 -4.71 -16.78
CA GLY A 107 4.86 -4.26 -17.04
C GLY A 107 5.64 -3.90 -15.79
N TRP A 108 6.88 -3.49 -16.03
CA TRP A 108 7.78 -3.04 -14.98
C TRP A 108 7.32 -1.73 -14.35
N VAL A 109 7.56 -1.63 -13.05
CA VAL A 109 7.31 -0.44 -12.23
C VAL A 109 8.56 -0.18 -11.40
N VAL A 110 9.02 1.06 -11.41
CA VAL A 110 10.07 1.54 -10.50
C VAL A 110 9.50 2.69 -9.70
N GLY A 111 9.69 2.67 -8.39
CA GLY A 111 9.15 3.68 -7.51
C GLY A 111 10.08 4.02 -6.36
N VAL A 112 9.78 5.14 -5.72
CA VAL A 112 10.42 5.57 -4.49
C VAL A 112 9.35 5.83 -3.44
N SER A 113 9.65 5.50 -2.19
CA SER A 113 8.83 5.89 -1.05
C SER A 113 9.69 6.70 -0.09
N ALA A 114 9.12 7.74 0.52
CA ALA A 114 9.79 8.54 1.54
C ALA A 114 8.83 8.87 2.68
N GLY A 115 9.29 8.76 3.92
CA GLY A 115 8.39 8.84 5.07
C GLY A 115 9.07 8.63 6.41
N ARG A 116 8.25 8.34 7.41
CA ARG A 116 8.68 8.09 8.79
C ARG A 116 8.77 6.59 9.05
N ILE A 117 9.82 6.19 9.77
CA ILE A 117 10.05 4.84 10.28
C ILE A 117 9.90 4.90 11.80
N TRP A 118 9.06 4.05 12.39
CA TRP A 118 8.97 3.85 13.83
C TRP A 118 9.56 2.50 14.21
N TYR A 119 10.32 2.48 15.29
CA TYR A 119 10.93 1.27 15.83
C TYR A 119 10.03 0.73 16.94
N VAL A 120 9.53 -0.49 16.78
CA VAL A 120 8.68 -1.16 17.77
C VAL A 120 9.53 -2.19 18.50
N ASN A 121 9.68 -1.98 19.82
CA ASN A 121 10.48 -2.86 20.66
C ASN A 121 9.59 -3.93 21.30
N ASN A 122 9.65 -5.16 20.80
CA ASN A 122 8.79 -6.27 21.23
C ASN A 122 9.08 -6.79 22.65
N LEU A 123 10.16 -6.33 23.28
CA LEU A 123 10.60 -6.80 24.60
C LEU A 123 10.07 -5.95 25.77
N SER A 124 9.43 -4.81 25.52
CA SER A 124 8.86 -3.97 26.59
C SER A 124 7.73 -3.07 26.05
N PRO A 125 6.45 -3.48 26.20
CA PRO A 125 5.30 -2.71 25.71
C PRO A 125 5.07 -1.37 26.44
N ASP A 126 5.77 -1.11 27.55
CA ASP A 126 5.66 0.12 28.37
C ASP A 126 6.73 1.19 28.08
N VAL A 127 7.71 0.91 27.20
CA VAL A 127 8.64 1.95 26.76
C VAL A 127 8.01 2.63 25.57
N ASN A 128 7.40 3.79 25.84
CA ASN A 128 6.98 4.75 24.82
C ASN A 128 8.23 5.32 24.13
N ASP A 129 8.89 4.50 23.31
CA ASP A 129 10.04 4.92 22.52
C ASP A 129 9.46 5.59 21.26
N ASP A 130 9.12 6.88 21.39
CA ASP A 130 8.72 7.80 20.31
C ASP A 130 9.89 8.06 19.32
N LYS A 131 10.77 7.08 19.13
CA LYS A 131 11.91 7.14 18.22
C LYS A 131 11.41 6.86 16.81
N TYR A 132 11.45 7.92 16.02
CA TYR A 132 11.22 7.83 14.59
C TYR A 132 12.39 8.41 13.82
N GLU A 133 12.61 7.87 12.64
CA GLU A 133 13.56 8.38 11.65
C GLU A 133 12.83 8.72 10.36
N TYR A 134 13.45 9.54 9.52
CA TYR A 134 13.00 9.73 8.14
C TYR A 134 13.83 8.84 7.22
N GLY A 135 13.15 8.12 6.35
CA GLY A 135 13.79 7.19 5.43
C GLY A 135 13.20 7.30 4.03
N ALA A 136 13.98 6.82 3.06
CA ALA A 136 13.53 6.61 1.71
C ALA A 136 13.89 5.20 1.24
N THR A 137 13.13 4.68 0.29
CA THR A 137 13.24 3.30 -0.20
C THR A 137 12.94 3.28 -1.69
N ILE A 138 13.65 2.40 -2.40
CA ILE A 138 13.41 2.12 -3.81
C ILE A 138 12.54 0.86 -3.88
N ASN A 139 11.57 0.89 -4.79
CA ASN A 139 10.68 -0.22 -5.07
C ASN A 139 10.84 -0.60 -6.54
N ILE A 140 10.99 -1.89 -6.83
CA ILE A 140 11.06 -2.42 -8.18
C ILE A 140 10.12 -3.60 -8.25
N GLY A 141 9.18 -3.60 -9.19
CA GLY A 141 8.25 -4.70 -9.33
C GLY A 141 7.72 -4.85 -10.75
N TYR A 142 6.98 -5.93 -10.93
CA TYR A 142 6.27 -6.24 -12.16
C TYR A 142 4.78 -6.33 -11.85
N GLN A 143 4.00 -5.49 -12.53
CA GLN A 143 2.54 -5.51 -12.49
C GLN A 143 2.02 -6.50 -13.52
N PHE A 144 1.09 -7.36 -13.11
CA PHE A 144 0.42 -8.31 -13.98
C PHE A 144 -0.91 -7.75 -14.49
N TRP A 145 -1.47 -8.41 -15.52
CA TRP A 145 -2.80 -8.11 -16.03
C TRP A 145 -3.86 -8.28 -14.94
N GLY A 146 -4.98 -7.56 -15.09
CA GLY A 146 -6.10 -7.73 -14.16
C GLY A 146 -6.77 -9.09 -14.31
N LEU A 147 -7.34 -9.59 -13.20
CA LEU A 147 -8.23 -10.75 -13.17
C LEU A 147 -9.66 -10.35 -13.52
#